data_AF-K5W5G2-F1
#
_entry.id   AF-K5W5G2-F1
#
_cell.length_a   1.000
_cell.length_b   1.000
_cell.length_c   1.000
_cell.angle_alpha   90.00
_cell.angle_beta   90.00
_cell.angle_gamma   90.00
#
_symmetry.space_group_name_H-M   'P 1'
#
loop_
_entity.id
_entity.type
_entity.pdbx_description
1 polymer ?
#
loop_
_entity_poly.entity_id
_entity_poly.type
_entity_poly.pdbx_seq_one_letter_code
_entity_poly.pdbx_strand_id
1 'polypeptide(L)' 'PERKPSVDPHTAEALEKHLSQRPDKKDLVGRNILKDDKVAPSLQAAKEKLERSQLEDKLGHALLQRPKREELEQQGIL' A
#
# COMPACT_ATOMS: atom_id res chain seq x y z
N PRO A 1 -24.75 -41.66 -4.43
CA PRO A 1 -23.81 -41.08 -5.41
C PRO A 1 -22.63 -40.47 -4.67
N GLU A 2 -21.44 -41.06 -4.78
CA GLU A 2 -20.23 -40.58 -4.10
C GLU A 2 -19.70 -39.32 -4.80
N ARG A 3 -19.53 -38.24 -4.05
CA ARG A 3 -18.92 -37.00 -4.55
C ARG A 3 -17.44 -37.28 -4.81
N LYS A 4 -17.04 -37.33 -6.07
CA LYS A 4 -15.62 -37.33 -6.45
C LYS A 4 -14.96 -36.06 -5.89
N PRO A 5 -13.73 -36.14 -5.38
CA PRO A 5 -13.01 -34.95 -4.96
C PRO A 5 -12.85 -34.01 -6.16
N SER A 6 -13.25 -32.76 -6.00
CA SER A 6 -13.25 -31.74 -7.05
C SER A 6 -11.86 -31.20 -7.40
N VAL A 7 -10.81 -31.68 -6.72
CA VAL A 7 -9.46 -31.12 -6.76
C VAL A 7 -8.46 -32.23 -6.98
N ASP A 8 -7.57 -32.04 -7.96
CA ASP A 8 -6.49 -32.97 -8.26
C ASP A 8 -5.52 -33.10 -7.07
N PRO A 9 -5.05 -34.31 -6.74
CA PRO A 9 -4.20 -34.54 -5.57
C PRO A 9 -2.88 -33.77 -5.60
N HIS A 10 -2.28 -33.59 -6.77
CA HIS A 10 -1.07 -32.77 -6.94
C HIS A 10 -1.32 -31.29 -6.65
N THR A 11 -2.49 -30.77 -7.01
CA THR A 11 -2.89 -29.39 -6.71
C THR A 11 -3.11 -29.19 -5.21
N ALA A 12 -3.63 -30.20 -4.52
CA ALA A 12 -3.79 -30.16 -3.06
C ALA A 12 -2.44 -30.10 -2.33
N GLU A 13 -1.46 -30.91 -2.74
CA GLU A 13 -0.11 -30.91 -2.16
C GLU A 13 0.61 -29.56 -2.38
N ALA A 14 0.52 -29.00 -3.60
CA ALA A 14 1.10 -27.69 -3.90
C ALA A 14 0.45 -26.56 -3.09
N LEU A 15 -0.87 -26.61 -2.89
CA LEU A 15 -1.60 -25.62 -2.09
C LEU A 15 -1.17 -25.67 -0.63
N GLU A 16 -1.06 -26.87 -0.04
CA GLU A 16 -0.63 -27.06 1.35
C GLU A 16 0.77 -26.47 1.57
N LYS A 17 1.71 -26.73 0.65
CA LYS A 17 3.04 -26.14 0.67
C LYS A 17 2.98 -24.60 0.66
N HIS A 18 2.19 -23.99 -0.22
CA HIS A 18 2.07 -22.52 -0.28
C HIS A 18 1.41 -21.92 0.97
N LEU A 19 0.43 -22.62 1.56
CA LEU A 19 -0.21 -22.17 2.79
C LEU A 19 0.75 -22.19 3.99
N SER A 20 1.63 -23.19 4.07
CA SER A 20 2.65 -23.26 5.14
C SER A 20 3.69 -22.13 5.07
N GLN A 21 3.97 -21.60 3.88
CA GLN A 21 4.92 -20.51 3.66
C GLN A 21 4.24 -19.14 3.56
N ARG A 22 2.94 -19.06 3.85
CA ARG A 22 2.17 -17.83 3.69
C ARG A 22 2.67 -16.76 4.66
N PRO A 23 3.11 -15.58 4.16
CA PRO A 23 3.55 -14.48 5.02
C PRO A 23 2.37 -13.86 5.79
N ASP A 24 2.68 -13.33 6.97
CA ASP A 24 1.73 -12.61 7.81
C ASP A 24 1.25 -11.30 7.16
N LYS A 25 0.06 -10.84 7.59
CA LYS A 25 -0.52 -9.57 7.13
C LYS A 25 0.46 -8.40 7.35
N LYS A 26 1.14 -8.37 8.51
CA LYS A 26 2.07 -7.29 8.88
C LYS A 26 3.27 -7.23 7.93
N ASP A 27 3.82 -8.38 7.53
CA ASP A 27 4.90 -8.46 6.55
C ASP A 27 4.47 -7.92 5.18
N LEU A 28 3.26 -8.26 4.73
CA LEU A 28 2.71 -7.74 3.48
C LEU A 28 2.51 -6.21 3.52
N VAL A 29 2.09 -5.68 4.67
CA VAL A 29 2.01 -4.23 4.91
C VAL A 29 3.39 -3.57 4.89
N GLY A 30 4.35 -4.13 5.64
CA GLY A 30 5.71 -3.59 5.70
C GLY A 30 6.41 -3.57 4.34
N ARG A 31 6.10 -4.55 3.47
CA ARG A 31 6.57 -4.60 2.08
C ARG A 31 5.76 -3.76 1.10
N ASN A 32 4.80 -2.95 1.57
CA ASN A 32 3.89 -2.15 0.73
C ASN A 32 3.06 -2.97 -0.29
N ILE A 33 2.88 -4.28 -0.04
CA ILE A 33 2.04 -5.15 -0.88
C ILE A 33 0.58 -5.00 -0.49
N LEU A 34 0.28 -5.01 0.81
CA LEU A 34 -1.05 -4.75 1.34
C LEU A 34 -1.09 -3.35 1.94
N LYS A 35 -2.15 -2.59 1.68
CA LYS A 35 -2.37 -1.30 2.34
C LYS A 35 -2.88 -1.54 3.76
N ASP A 36 -2.28 -0.90 4.75
CA ASP A 36 -2.79 -0.92 6.12
C ASP A 36 -3.97 0.05 6.23
N ASP A 37 -5.14 -0.41 5.81
CA ASP A 37 -6.32 0.44 5.80
C ASP A 37 -7.48 -0.18 6.57
N LYS A 38 -8.26 0.70 7.21
CA LYS A 38 -9.51 0.35 7.88
C LYS A 38 -10.71 0.42 6.93
N VAL A 39 -10.53 0.97 5.72
CA VAL A 39 -11.58 1.04 4.70
C VAL A 39 -11.79 -0.30 4.00
N ALA A 40 -13.02 -0.49 3.53
CA ALA A 40 -13.41 -1.67 2.76
C ALA A 40 -12.51 -1.85 1.52
N PRO A 41 -12.17 -3.10 1.11
CA PRO A 41 -11.28 -3.37 -0.03
C PRO A 41 -11.70 -2.68 -1.33
N SER A 42 -13.00 -2.56 -1.57
CA SER A 42 -13.55 -1.89 -2.76
C SER A 42 -13.30 -0.39 -2.81
N LEU A 43 -13.09 0.27 -1.67
CA LEU A 43 -12.90 1.72 -1.57
C LEU A 43 -11.43 2.14 -1.48
N GLN A 44 -10.50 1.20 -1.28
CA GLN A 44 -9.08 1.49 -1.10
C GLN A 44 -8.50 2.25 -2.29
N ALA A 45 -8.84 1.84 -3.51
CA ALA A 45 -8.36 2.50 -4.73
C ALA A 45 -8.86 3.94 -4.85
N ALA A 46 -10.13 4.20 -4.49
CA ALA A 46 -10.70 5.54 -4.52
C ALA A 46 -10.07 6.45 -3.46
N LYS A 47 -9.82 5.91 -2.26
CA LYS A 47 -9.13 6.61 -1.17
C LYS A 47 -7.71 7.00 -1.60
N GLU A 48 -6.91 6.06 -2.11
CA GLU A 48 -5.53 6.32 -2.53
C GLU A 48 -5.46 7.39 -3.62
N LYS A 49 -6.39 7.36 -4.58
CA LYS A 49 -6.49 8.39 -5.62
C LYS A 49 -6.76 9.78 -5.03
N LEU A 50 -7.66 9.87 -4.05
CA LEU A 50 -7.98 11.12 -3.36
C LEU A 50 -6.78 11.63 -2.56
N GLU A 51 -6.14 10.75 -1.77
CA GLU A 51 -4.96 11.09 -0.98
C GLU A 51 -3.81 11.59 -1.86
N ARG A 52 -3.60 10.95 -3.02
CA ARG A 52 -2.60 11.38 -4.01
C ARG A 52 -2.91 12.78 -4.54
N SER A 53 -4.15 13.03 -4.97
CA SER A 53 -4.56 14.36 -5.46
C SER A 53 -4.35 15.44 -4.40
N GLN A 54 -4.79 15.20 -3.17
CA GLN A 54 -4.60 16.14 -2.07
C GLN A 54 -3.13 16.42 -1.78
N LEU A 55 -2.26 15.40 -1.88
CA LEU A 55 -0.83 15.55 -1.70
C LEU A 55 -0.21 16.34 -2.86
N GLU A 56 -0.62 16.09 -4.10
CA GLU A 56 -0.20 16.84 -5.28
C GLU A 56 -0.54 18.32 -5.14
N ASP A 57 -1.76 18.65 -4.72
CA ASP A 57 -2.20 20.03 -4.50
C ASP A 57 -1.41 20.72 -3.39
N LYS A 58 -1.26 20.05 -2.24
CA LYS A 58 -0.48 20.57 -1.10
C LYS A 58 0.98 20.81 -1.48
N LEU A 59 1.59 19.87 -2.19
CA LEU A 59 2.97 19.98 -2.65
C LEU A 59 3.11 21.13 -3.66
N GLY A 60 2.17 21.25 -4.59
CA GLY A 60 2.13 22.36 -5.55
C GLY A 60 2.11 23.71 -4.86
N HIS A 61 1.24 23.89 -3.86
CA HIS A 61 1.20 25.12 -3.06
C HIS A 61 2.51 25.39 -2.31
N ALA A 62 3.09 24.38 -1.67
CA ALA A 62 4.35 24.52 -0.92
C ALA A 62 5.53 24.87 -1.83
N LEU A 63 5.56 24.35 -3.06
CA LEU A 63 6.59 24.65 -4.04
C LEU A 63 6.48 26.10 -4.57
N LEU A 64 5.27 26.62 -4.74
CA LEU A 64 5.05 28.02 -5.13
C LEU A 64 5.55 29.00 -4.08
N GLN A 65 5.38 28.66 -2.79
CA GLN A 65 5.84 29.48 -1.67
C GLN A 65 7.25 29.12 -1.20
N ARG A 66 8.02 28.37 -2.00
CA ARG A 66 9.34 27.89 -1.61
C ARG A 66 10.27 29.10 -1.34
N PRO A 67 10.78 29.26 -0.10
CA PRO A 67 11.68 30.36 0.22
C PRO A 67 13.00 30.22 -0.55
N LYS A 68 13.58 31.37 -0.92
CA LYS A 68 14.90 31.41 -1.54
C LYS A 68 15.97 31.10 -0.49
N ARG A 69 17.14 30.69 -0.97
CA ARG A 69 18.28 30.36 -0.10
C ARG A 69 18.64 31.53 0.83
N GLU A 70 18.71 32.74 0.28
CA GLU A 70 19.07 33.95 1.03
C GLU A 70 18.12 34.22 2.20
N GLU A 71 16.82 33.92 2.03
CA GLU A 71 15.80 34.05 3.07
C GLU A 71 16.01 33.01 4.19
N LEU A 72 16.44 31.80 3.84
CA LEU A 72 16.75 30.74 4.80
C LEU A 72 18.01 31.05 5.62
N GLU A 73 19.03 31.66 4.99
CA GLU A 73 20.26 32.13 5.66
C GLU A 73 19.95 33.28 6.63
N GLN A 74 19.09 34.23 6.23
CA GLN A 74 18.63 35.31 7.13
C GLN A 74 17.81 34.80 8.31
N GLN A 75 17.02 33.74 8.12
CA GLN A 75 16.27 33.09 9.19
C GLN A 75 17.12 32.16 10.07
N GLY A 76 18.40 31.96 9.75
CA GLY A 76 19.33 31.11 10.51
C GLY A 76 19.02 29.61 10.43
N ILE A 77 18.28 29.18 9.39
CA ILE A 77 17.92 27.78 9.15
C ILE A 77 19.01 27.06 8.34
N LEU A 78 19.69 27.80 7.45
CA LEU A 78 20.81 27.35 6.63
C LEU A 78 22.07 28.13 6.99
#